data_AF-A0A832PMZ7-F1
#
_entry.id   AF-A0A832PMZ7-F1
#
_cell.length_a   1.000
_cell.length_b   1.000
_cell.length_c   1.000
_cell.angle_alpha   90.00
_cell.angle_beta   90.00
_cell.angle_gamma   90.00
#
_symmetry.space_group_name_H-M   'P 1'
#
loop_
_entity.id
_entity.type
_entity.pdbx_description
1 polymer ?
#
loop_
_entity_poly.entity_id
_entity_poly.type
_entity_poly.pdbx_seq_one_letter_code
_entity_poly.pdbx_strand_id
1 'polypeptide(L)'
;MKLFSAQMIILCVTAVAACTPAVTVTSRLSGQQGTGTLENAAFGNSGKMSLAIGDEQFVGTWMAVRDTGFLGRSADAGVGNAVLRSNKGNHMTCEFKYSMSTYTGLGICIKNEKETFDLQAKLT
;
A
#
# COMPACT_ATOMS: atom_id res chain seq x y z
N MET A 1 -51.78 3.75 -29.53
CA MET A 1 -50.90 4.81 -30.07
C MET A 1 -50.60 5.81 -28.96
N LYS A 2 -49.35 6.27 -28.89
CA LYS A 2 -48.71 7.25 -27.97
C LYS A 2 -47.84 6.64 -26.87
N LEU A 3 -46.56 6.54 -27.25
CA LEU A 3 -45.36 6.35 -26.45
C LEU A 3 -45.17 7.51 -25.45
N PHE A 4 -44.79 7.18 -24.23
CA PHE A 4 -44.11 8.06 -23.27
C PHE A 4 -43.25 7.15 -22.39
N SER A 5 -42.03 7.46 -21.97
CA SER A 5 -40.99 8.36 -22.45
C SER A 5 -39.78 7.88 -21.66
N ALA A 6 -38.69 7.55 -22.33
CA ALA A 6 -37.47 7.08 -21.70
C ALA A 6 -36.92 8.16 -20.75
N GLN A 7 -36.69 7.80 -19.48
CA GLN A 7 -35.77 8.54 -18.62
C GLN A 7 -34.71 7.56 -18.11
N MET A 8 -33.70 7.41 -18.96
CA MET A 8 -32.43 6.78 -18.67
C MET A 8 -31.63 7.76 -17.81
N ILE A 9 -31.64 7.57 -16.49
CA ILE A 9 -30.76 8.31 -15.58
C ILE A 9 -29.36 7.73 -15.74
N ILE A 10 -28.55 8.38 -16.58
CA ILE A 10 -27.12 8.11 -16.72
C ILE A 10 -26.44 8.73 -15.49
N LEU A 11 -26.24 7.91 -14.45
CA LEU A 11 -25.42 8.26 -13.30
C LEU A 11 -23.95 8.21 -13.74
N CYS A 12 -23.42 9.37 -14.14
CA CYS A 12 -22.02 9.54 -14.49
C CYS A 12 -21.18 9.49 -13.20
N VAL A 13 -20.77 8.28 -12.80
CA VAL A 13 -19.78 8.08 -11.73
C VAL A 13 -18.43 8.54 -12.29
N THR A 14 -18.07 9.78 -12.02
CA THR A 14 -16.71 10.29 -12.24
C THR A 14 -15.76 9.51 -11.33
N ALA A 15 -15.14 8.47 -11.87
CA ALA A 15 -14.03 7.78 -11.25
C ALA A 15 -12.83 8.74 -11.18
N VAL A 16 -12.72 9.44 -10.06
CA VAL A 16 -11.50 10.19 -9.72
C VAL A 16 -10.43 9.13 -9.51
N ALA A 17 -9.60 8.89 -10.52
CA ALA A 17 -8.44 8.02 -10.42
C ALA A 17 -7.45 8.65 -9.44
N ALA A 18 -7.63 8.36 -8.16
CA ALA A 18 -6.65 8.66 -7.14
C ALA A 18 -5.41 7.83 -7.45
N CYS A 19 -4.30 8.48 -7.81
CA CYS A 19 -2.99 7.86 -7.88
C CYS A 19 -2.58 7.45 -6.45
N THR A 20 -3.04 6.30 -5.98
CA THR A 20 -2.55 5.71 -4.75
C THR A 20 -1.21 5.02 -5.02
N PRO A 21 -0.15 5.32 -4.26
CA PRO A 21 1.13 4.64 -4.33
C PRO A 21 0.99 3.12 -4.40
N ALA A 22 1.62 2.50 -5.39
CA ALA A 22 1.52 1.07 -5.63
C ALA A 22 2.56 0.31 -4.79
N VAL A 23 2.15 -0.81 -4.21
CA VAL A 23 3.03 -1.76 -3.52
C VAL A 23 2.95 -3.11 -4.23
N THR A 24 4.10 -3.75 -4.37
CA THR A 24 4.22 -5.15 -4.78
C THR A 24 4.97 -5.93 -3.72
N VAL A 25 4.60 -7.20 -3.56
CA VAL A 25 5.28 -8.14 -2.69
C VAL A 25 5.55 -9.44 -3.45
N THR A 26 6.71 -10.07 -3.21
CA THR A 26 7.07 -11.34 -3.84
C THR A 26 7.60 -12.31 -2.79
N SER A 27 6.97 -13.47 -2.65
CA SER A 27 7.41 -14.53 -1.73
C SER A 27 8.78 -15.05 -2.13
N ARG A 28 9.70 -15.11 -1.16
CA ARG A 28 11.02 -15.73 -1.35
C ARG A 28 10.96 -17.25 -1.40
N LEU A 29 9.90 -17.85 -0.85
CA LEU A 29 9.75 -19.30 -0.77
C LEU A 29 8.99 -19.84 -1.97
N SER A 30 7.83 -19.26 -2.28
CA SER A 30 6.89 -19.78 -3.28
C SER A 30 6.95 -19.04 -4.61
N GLY A 31 7.60 -17.87 -4.67
CA GLY A 31 7.53 -16.97 -5.82
C GLY A 31 6.17 -16.30 -6.01
N GLN A 32 5.20 -16.54 -5.11
CA GLN A 32 3.88 -15.93 -5.16
C GLN A 32 3.98 -14.41 -5.04
N GLN A 33 3.25 -13.70 -5.89
CA GLN A 33 3.22 -12.24 -5.88
C GLN A 33 1.91 -11.70 -5.31
N GLY A 34 1.99 -10.50 -4.74
CA GLY A 34 0.86 -9.71 -4.35
C GLY A 34 1.02 -8.24 -4.73
N THR A 35 -0.09 -7.53 -4.76
CA THR A 35 -0.14 -6.11 -5.11
C THR A 35 -1.04 -5.35 -4.16
N GLY A 36 -0.83 -4.06 -4.01
CA GLY A 36 -1.63 -3.27 -3.10
C GLY A 36 -1.27 -1.80 -3.13
N THR A 37 -1.64 -1.09 -2.07
CA THR A 37 -1.51 0.36 -2.00
C THR A 37 -0.98 0.84 -0.65
N LEU A 38 -0.29 1.98 -0.68
CA LEU A 38 0.04 2.78 0.50
C LEU A 38 -0.65 4.12 0.41
N GLU A 39 -1.66 4.35 1.24
CA GLU A 39 -2.26 5.67 1.39
C GLU A 39 -1.30 6.61 2.14
N ASN A 40 -1.34 7.89 1.78
CA ASN A 40 -0.51 8.94 2.39
C ASN A 40 1.00 8.66 2.35
N ALA A 41 1.47 7.87 1.39
CA ALA A 41 2.90 7.60 1.22
C ALA A 41 3.70 8.83 0.77
N ALA A 42 3.01 9.85 0.26
CA ALA A 42 3.57 11.17 0.03
C ALA A 42 3.90 11.85 1.37
N PHE A 43 5.11 12.40 1.47
CA PHE A 43 5.58 13.22 2.59
C PHE A 43 5.71 12.47 3.92
N GLY A 44 6.09 11.19 3.92
CA GLY A 44 6.48 10.48 5.15
C GLY A 44 5.44 10.56 6.27
N ASN A 45 4.16 10.52 5.89
CA ASN A 45 3.03 10.47 6.81
C ASN A 45 2.65 9.02 7.06
N SER A 46 1.92 8.75 8.14
CA SER A 46 1.35 7.42 8.39
C SER A 46 0.01 7.27 7.65
N GLY A 47 -0.39 6.05 7.31
CA GLY A 47 -1.59 5.84 6.51
C GLY A 47 -2.10 4.40 6.52
N LYS A 48 -3.03 4.09 5.61
CA LYS A 48 -3.48 2.70 5.40
C LYS A 48 -2.62 2.00 4.37
N MET A 49 -2.41 0.72 4.62
CA MET A 49 -1.75 -0.19 3.69
C MET A 49 -2.73 -1.32 3.39
N SER A 50 -2.88 -1.63 2.11
CA SER A 50 -3.62 -2.80 1.63
C SER A 50 -2.71 -3.65 0.75
N LEU A 51 -2.85 -4.98 0.83
CA LEU A 51 -2.15 -5.95 -0.01
C LEU A 51 -3.09 -7.11 -0.35
N ALA A 52 -3.17 -7.46 -1.62
CA ALA A 52 -3.83 -8.64 -2.12
C ALA A 52 -2.78 -9.67 -2.56
N ILE A 53 -2.80 -10.87 -1.98
CA ILE A 53 -1.93 -11.99 -2.34
C ILE A 53 -2.82 -13.18 -2.69
N GLY A 54 -2.94 -13.48 -3.99
CA GLY A 54 -3.98 -14.38 -4.47
C GLY A 54 -5.37 -13.87 -4.10
N ASP A 55 -6.15 -14.71 -3.44
CA ASP A 55 -7.52 -14.47 -2.96
C ASP A 55 -7.58 -14.04 -1.48
N GLU A 56 -6.45 -13.64 -0.91
CA GLU A 56 -6.35 -13.12 0.45
C GLU A 56 -6.01 -11.62 0.45
N GLN A 57 -6.79 -10.85 1.23
CA GLN A 57 -6.67 -9.40 1.35
C GLN A 57 -6.17 -9.04 2.74
N PHE A 58 -5.04 -8.35 2.82
CA PHE A 58 -4.41 -7.83 4.04
C PHE A 58 -4.62 -6.33 4.11
N VAL A 59 -5.08 -5.84 5.26
CA VAL A 59 -5.29 -4.40 5.50
C VAL A 59 -4.78 -4.04 6.88
N GLY A 60 -4.17 -2.87 6.99
CA GLY A 60 -3.68 -2.34 8.27
C GLY A 60 -3.28 -0.88 8.18
N THR A 61 -2.78 -0.36 9.29
CA THR A 61 -2.15 0.96 9.34
C THR A 61 -0.64 0.77 9.24
N TRP A 62 0.01 1.59 8.42
CA TRP A 62 1.46 1.72 8.39
C TRP A 62 1.88 3.04 9.02
N MET A 63 3.04 3.03 9.67
CA MET A 63 3.59 4.14 10.42
C MET A 63 4.91 4.56 9.79
N ALA A 64 5.04 5.84 9.46
CA ALA A 64 6.27 6.43 8.97
C ALA A 64 7.14 6.93 10.14
N VAL A 65 8.40 6.52 10.16
CA VAL A 65 9.44 7.02 11.06
C VAL A 65 10.49 7.70 10.19
N ARG A 66 10.58 9.03 10.28
CA ARG A 66 11.53 9.82 9.49
C ARG A 66 12.91 9.79 10.11
N ASP A 67 13.93 9.73 9.26
CA ASP A 67 15.29 9.98 9.71
C ASP A 67 15.43 11.46 10.10
N THR A 68 15.96 11.71 11.30
CA THR A 68 16.32 13.06 11.73
C THR A 68 17.58 13.45 10.99
N GLY A 69 17.48 14.35 10.01
CA GLY A 69 18.63 14.83 9.27
C GLY A 69 19.57 15.67 10.13
N PHE A 70 20.79 15.88 9.62
CA PHE A 70 21.80 16.72 10.25
C PHE A 70 21.25 18.17 10.39
N LEU A 71 21.36 18.75 11.58
CA LEU A 71 20.79 20.06 11.98
C LEU A 71 19.26 20.12 12.16
N GLY A 72 18.59 18.99 12.41
CA GLY A 72 17.15 18.99 12.76
C GLY A 72 16.21 19.25 11.57
N ARG A 73 16.74 19.24 10.34
CA ARG A 73 15.91 19.17 9.13
C ARG A 73 15.50 17.72 8.91
N SER A 74 14.21 17.46 8.72
CA SER A 74 13.72 16.11 8.39
C SER A 74 14.40 15.62 7.11
N ALA A 75 14.95 14.41 7.14
CA ALA A 75 15.47 13.80 5.93
C ALA A 75 14.32 13.37 5.00
N ASP A 76 14.61 13.34 3.70
CA ASP A 76 13.73 12.80 2.66
C ASP A 76 13.71 11.27 2.63
N ALA A 77 14.01 10.62 3.76
CA ALA A 77 14.05 9.17 3.90
C ALA A 77 13.60 8.76 5.31
N GLY A 78 13.27 7.48 5.44
CA GLY A 78 12.89 6.91 6.72
C GLY A 78 12.54 5.43 6.64
N VAL A 79 11.94 4.94 7.72
CA VAL A 79 11.48 3.56 7.87
C VAL A 79 9.95 3.55 8.04
N GLY A 80 9.29 2.70 7.28
CA GLY A 80 7.87 2.38 7.41
C GLY A 80 7.69 1.04 8.11
N ASN A 81 6.77 0.99 9.07
CA ASN A 81 6.37 -0.25 9.74
C ASN A 81 4.86 -0.43 9.62
N ALA A 82 4.41 -1.63 9.25
CA ALA A 82 2.98 -1.95 9.14
C ALA A 82 2.66 -3.30 9.77
N VAL A 83 1.51 -3.38 10.44
CA VAL A 83 0.92 -4.64 10.88
C VAL A 83 -0.43 -4.77 10.21
N LEU A 84 -0.58 -5.80 9.37
CA LEU A 84 -1.74 -6.05 8.54
C LEU A 84 -2.48 -7.30 9.02
N ARG A 85 -3.80 -7.29 8.88
CA ARG A 85 -4.67 -8.43 9.16
C ARG A 85 -5.39 -8.84 7.88
N SER A 86 -5.50 -10.14 7.67
CA SER A 86 -6.20 -10.65 6.49
C SER A 86 -7.67 -10.94 6.74
N ASN A 87 -8.45 -10.95 5.66
CA ASN A 87 -9.83 -11.44 5.65
C ASN A 87 -9.95 -12.96 5.93
N LYS A 88 -8.83 -13.70 5.99
CA LYS A 88 -8.78 -15.14 6.30
C LYS A 88 -8.17 -15.43 7.68
N GLY A 89 -7.95 -14.40 8.50
CA GLY A 89 -7.42 -14.54 9.87
C GLY A 89 -5.90 -14.61 9.99
N ASN A 90 -5.16 -14.53 8.88
CA ASN A 90 -3.71 -14.45 8.90
C ASN A 90 -3.25 -13.03 9.27
N HIS A 91 -1.98 -12.90 9.64
CA HIS A 91 -1.35 -11.62 9.90
C HIS A 91 -0.08 -11.45 9.06
N MET A 92 0.28 -10.19 8.82
CA MET A 92 1.48 -9.84 8.09
C MET A 92 2.13 -8.61 8.72
N THR A 93 3.43 -8.69 8.97
CA THR A 93 4.21 -7.55 9.46
C THR A 93 5.16 -7.10 8.37
N CYS A 94 5.14 -5.82 8.02
CA CYS A 94 6.01 -5.25 7.01
C CYS A 94 6.94 -4.19 7.62
N GLU A 95 8.21 -4.25 7.26
CA GLU A 95 9.20 -3.23 7.55
C GLU A 95 9.88 -2.83 6.24
N PHE A 96 9.93 -1.54 5.93
CA PHE A 96 10.53 -1.05 4.70
C PHE A 96 11.22 0.27 4.89
N LYS A 97 12.32 0.49 4.16
CA LYS A 97 12.96 1.80 4.05
C LYS A 97 12.35 2.52 2.88
N TYR A 98 12.06 3.81 3.03
CA TYR A 98 11.53 4.65 1.97
C TYR A 98 12.42 5.87 1.75
N SER A 99 12.38 6.36 0.51
CA SER A 99 13.09 7.56 0.09
C SER A 99 12.17 8.39 -0.81
N MET A 100 11.91 9.62 -0.37
CA MET A 100 11.16 10.63 -1.10
C MET A 100 11.99 11.24 -2.24
N SER A 101 13.32 11.11 -2.21
CA SER A 101 14.17 11.58 -3.32
C SER A 101 14.10 10.66 -4.54
N THR A 102 13.98 9.34 -4.30
CA THR A 102 13.83 8.33 -5.36
C THR A 102 12.39 7.88 -5.56
N TYR A 103 11.46 8.35 -4.73
CA TYR A 103 10.05 7.94 -4.71
C TYR A 103 9.87 6.42 -4.64
N THR A 104 10.69 5.76 -3.83
CA THR A 104 10.67 4.30 -3.70
C THR A 104 10.69 3.87 -2.24
N GLY A 105 10.11 2.70 -1.99
CA GLY A 105 10.23 1.96 -0.73
C GLY A 105 10.67 0.52 -1.00
N LEU A 106 11.60 0.01 -0.20
CA LEU A 106 12.09 -1.36 -0.29
C LEU A 106 12.12 -1.98 1.10
N GLY A 107 11.66 -3.22 1.22
CA GLY A 107 11.58 -3.86 2.52
C GLY A 107 11.19 -5.31 2.47
N ILE A 108 10.70 -5.80 3.60
CA ILE A 108 10.25 -7.17 3.79
C ILE A 108 8.88 -7.17 4.46
N CYS A 109 8.05 -8.13 4.07
CA CYS A 109 6.85 -8.50 4.80
C CYS A 109 6.93 -9.95 5.24
N ILE A 110 6.51 -10.26 6.45
CA ILE A 110 6.49 -11.63 6.98
C ILE A 110 5.04 -12.01 7.26
N LYS A 111 4.53 -13.01 6.54
CA LYS A 111 3.20 -13.61 6.74
C LYS A 111 3.29 -14.69 7.80
N ASN A 112 2.46 -14.58 8.83
CA ASN A 112 2.32 -15.56 9.90
C ASN A 112 3.65 -16.02 10.51
N GLU A 113 4.65 -15.13 10.59
CA GLU A 113 6.00 -15.43 11.09
C GLU A 113 6.76 -16.54 10.33
N LYS A 114 6.27 -16.95 9.15
CA LYS A 114 6.79 -18.13 8.43
C LYS A 114 7.24 -17.83 7.02
N GLU A 115 6.47 -17.04 6.28
CA GLU A 115 6.75 -16.77 4.87
C GLU A 115 7.18 -15.33 4.68
N THR A 116 8.38 -15.13 4.12
CA THR A 116 8.95 -13.81 3.87
C THR A 116 8.71 -13.40 2.43
N PHE A 117 8.27 -12.16 2.26
CA PHE A 117 8.04 -11.50 0.99
C PHE A 117 8.95 -10.28 0.86
N ASP A 118 9.55 -10.10 -0.30
CA ASP A 118 10.22 -8.85 -0.66
C ASP A 118 9.19 -7.81 -1.03
N LEU A 119 9.23 -6.65 -0.37
CA LEU A 119 8.33 -5.53 -0.63
C LEU A 119 9.03 -4.49 -1.50
N GLN A 120 8.32 -4.03 -2.52
CA GLN A 120 8.68 -2.87 -3.32
C GLN A 120 7.49 -1.91 -3.38
N ALA A 121 7.73 -0.64 -3.10
CA ALA A 121 6.73 0.41 -3.17
C ALA A 121 7.20 1.51 -4.12
N LYS A 122 6.28 1.98 -4.97
CA LYS A 122 6.46 3.20 -5.76
C LYS A 122 5.62 4.30 -5.14
N LEU A 123 6.31 5.28 -4.58
CA LEU A 123 5.71 6.46 -3.97
C LEU A 123 5.33 7.45 -5.08
N THR A 124 4.30 8.25 -4.85
CA THR A 124 3.81 9.28 -5.78
C THR A 124 3.58 10.57 -5.03
#